data_AF-A0A351VD67-F1
#
_entry.id   AF-A0A351VD67-F1
#
_cell.length_a   1.000
_cell.length_b   1.000
_cell.length_c   1.000
_cell.angle_alpha   90.00
_cell.angle_beta   90.00
_cell.angle_gamma   90.00
#
_symmetry.space_group_name_H-M   'P 1'
#
loop_
_entity.id
_entity.type
_entity.pdbx_description
1 polymer ?
#
loop_
_entity_poly.entity_id
_entity_poly.type
_entity_poly.pdbx_seq_one_letter_code
_entity_poly.pdbx_strand_id
1 'polypeptide(L)'
;GVLRASGFLNAVGSLFGGLTERIGFPSELVPLTLIKMFSSSAATGLVLDIFKTYGPDSYIGTVTSIMMSCTETIFYTMSVYFLAAKVTKTRYTLKGALIATLAGIAASVILAGLF
;
A
#
# COMPACT_ATOMS: atom_id res chain seq x y z
N GLY A 1 10.84 12.74 -1.41
CA GLY A 1 9.75 13.73 -1.45
C GLY A 1 9.41 14.30 -0.08
N VAL A 2 8.53 15.30 -0.04
CA VAL A 2 8.07 16.04 1.16
C VAL A 2 7.69 15.12 2.35
N LEU A 3 7.11 13.95 2.09
CA LEU A 3 6.73 12.98 3.13
C LEU A 3 7.91 12.29 3.83
N ARG A 4 9.06 12.18 3.14
CA ARG A 4 10.32 11.69 3.74
C ARG A 4 11.00 12.81 4.53
N ALA A 5 10.96 14.04 4.02
CA ALA A 5 11.51 15.22 4.69
C ALA A 5 10.72 15.61 5.95
N SER A 6 9.41 15.30 6.02
CA SER A 6 8.55 15.58 7.18
C SER A 6 8.74 14.61 8.35
N GLY A 7 9.60 13.58 8.21
CA GLY A 7 9.78 12.55 9.23
C GLY A 7 8.57 11.61 9.40
N PHE A 8 7.52 11.78 8.58
CA PHE A 8 6.31 10.95 8.65
C PHE A 8 6.61 9.47 8.41
N LEU A 9 7.48 9.15 7.43
CA LEU A 9 7.87 7.77 7.17
C LEU A 9 8.58 7.14 8.38
N ASN A 10 9.39 7.92 9.10
CA ASN A 10 10.09 7.45 10.32
C ASN A 10 9.12 7.27 11.49
N ALA A 11 8.13 8.15 11.64
CA ALA A 11 7.12 8.06 12.69
C ALA A 11 6.17 6.86 12.49
N VAL A 12 5.79 6.59 11.24
CA VAL A 12 5.00 5.40 10.89
C VAL A 12 5.84 4.13 11.02
N GLY A 13 7.10 4.18 10.57
CA GLY A 13 8.05 3.07 10.72
C GLY A 13 8.33 2.71 12.18
N SER A 14 8.43 3.67 13.09
CA SER A 14 8.63 3.39 14.52
C SER A 14 7.36 2.86 15.21
N LEU A 15 6.17 3.25 14.76
CA LEU A 15 4.89 2.78 15.31
C LEU A 15 4.58 1.34 14.89
N PHE A 16 4.91 0.97 13.65
CA PHE A 16 4.59 -0.34 13.07
C PHE A 16 5.79 -1.28 12.93
N GLY A 17 7.02 -0.80 13.20
CA GLY A 17 8.29 -1.49 12.96
C GLY A 17 8.32 -2.91 13.52
N GLY A 18 7.95 -3.08 14.79
CA GLY A 18 7.96 -4.40 15.44
C GLY A 18 6.92 -5.39 14.91
N LEU A 19 5.84 -4.90 14.28
CA LEU A 19 4.83 -5.72 13.60
C LEU A 19 5.28 -6.09 12.19
N THR A 20 5.86 -5.14 11.47
CA THR A 20 6.35 -5.34 10.10
C THR A 20 7.56 -6.27 10.04
N GLU A 21 8.48 -6.20 11.00
CA GLU A 21 9.66 -7.08 11.09
C GLU A 21 9.27 -8.56 11.29
N ARG A 22 8.25 -8.83 12.09
CA ARG A 22 7.75 -10.21 12.31
C ARG A 22 7.07 -10.81 11.08
N ILE A 23 6.58 -9.97 10.17
CA ILE A 23 5.83 -10.37 8.98
C ILE A 23 6.73 -10.33 7.73
N GLY A 24 7.97 -9.84 7.85
CA GLY A 24 8.89 -9.66 6.71
C GLY A 24 8.47 -8.53 5.75
N PHE A 25 7.56 -7.65 6.19
CA PHE A 25 7.09 -6.52 5.39
C PHE A 25 8.08 -5.34 5.50
N PRO A 26 8.55 -4.76 4.38
CA PRO A 26 9.46 -3.62 4.44
C PRO A 26 8.80 -2.40 5.08
N SER A 27 9.42 -1.87 6.14
CA SER A 27 8.91 -0.73 6.91
C SER A 27 8.68 0.53 6.04
N GLU A 28 9.48 0.67 4.99
CA GLU A 28 9.47 1.78 4.03
C GLU A 28 8.20 1.80 3.17
N LEU A 29 7.48 0.68 3.11
CA LEU A 29 6.24 0.55 2.36
C LEU A 29 4.99 0.82 3.20
N VAL A 30 5.10 0.98 4.53
CA VAL A 30 3.93 1.30 5.38
C VAL A 30 3.26 2.62 4.97
N PRO A 31 4.01 3.69 4.66
CA PRO A 31 3.39 4.93 4.20
C PRO A 31 2.70 4.76 2.84
N LEU A 32 3.26 3.93 1.96
CA LEU A 32 2.66 3.61 0.67
C LEU A 32 1.32 2.86 0.84
N THR A 33 1.26 1.84 1.71
CA THR A 33 0.03 1.08 1.95
C THR A 33 -1.08 1.97 2.49
N LEU A 34 -0.75 2.85 3.43
CA LEU A 34 -1.70 3.79 4.01
C LEU A 34 -2.25 4.76 2.96
N ILE A 35 -1.37 5.40 2.18
CA ILE A 35 -1.79 6.37 1.17
C ILE A 35 -2.56 5.70 0.03
N LYS A 36 -2.15 4.50 -0.41
CA LYS A 36 -2.83 3.74 -1.46
C LYS A 36 -4.30 3.43 -1.10
N MET A 37 -4.65 3.24 0.17
CA MET A 37 -6.05 3.03 0.54
C MET A 37 -6.96 4.22 0.18
N PHE A 38 -6.42 5.44 0.19
CA PHE A 38 -7.16 6.67 -0.09
C PHE A 38 -7.01 7.15 -1.53
N SER A 39 -5.80 7.09 -2.09
CA SER A 39 -5.51 7.68 -3.40
C SER A 39 -4.38 6.96 -4.13
N SER A 40 -4.67 6.54 -5.36
CA SER A 40 -3.67 5.92 -6.24
C SER A 40 -2.69 6.95 -6.77
N SER A 41 -3.18 8.15 -7.12
CA SER A 41 -2.34 9.23 -7.66
C SER A 41 -1.32 9.74 -6.64
N ALA A 42 -1.71 9.85 -5.37
CA ALA A 42 -0.79 10.21 -4.30
C ALA A 42 0.22 9.08 -4.03
N ALA A 43 -0.23 7.81 -4.07
CA ALA A 43 0.64 6.65 -3.91
C ALA A 43 1.71 6.55 -5.01
N THR A 44 1.38 6.90 -6.26
CA THR A 44 2.37 6.93 -7.37
C THR A 44 3.56 7.84 -7.07
N GLY A 45 3.35 8.97 -6.38
CA GLY A 45 4.47 9.83 -5.96
C GLY A 45 5.44 9.11 -5.01
N LEU A 46 4.90 8.32 -4.07
CA LEU A 46 5.70 7.50 -3.16
C LEU A 46 6.40 6.35 -3.90
N VAL A 47 5.74 5.72 -4.86
CA VAL A 47 6.34 4.66 -5.71
C VAL A 47 7.56 5.19 -6.45
N LEU A 48 7.44 6.37 -7.07
CA LEU A 48 8.57 7.01 -7.77
C LEU A 48 9.72 7.34 -6.81
N ASP A 49 9.43 7.79 -5.59
CA ASP A 49 10.45 8.02 -4.56
C ASP A 49 11.13 6.70 -4.13
N ILE A 50 10.39 5.60 -4.02
CA ILE A 50 10.91 4.26 -3.72
C ILE A 50 11.81 3.78 -4.86
N PHE A 51 11.34 3.86 -6.11
CA PHE A 51 12.13 3.44 -7.28
C PHE A 51 13.41 4.27 -7.44
N LYS A 52 13.37 5.57 -7.15
CA LYS A 52 14.58 6.40 -7.13
C LYS A 52 15.57 6.03 -6.02
N THR A 53 15.08 5.53 -4.88
CA THR A 53 15.90 5.22 -3.71
C THR A 53 16.51 3.83 -3.79
N TYR A 54 15.71 2.82 -4.17
CA TYR A 54 16.09 1.41 -4.12
C TYR A 54 16.26 0.78 -5.50
N GLY A 55 15.73 1.39 -6.56
CA GLY A 55 15.64 0.79 -7.89
C GLY A 55 14.37 -0.06 -8.06
N PRO A 56 13.78 -0.12 -9.26
CA PRO A 56 12.57 -0.91 -9.53
C PRO A 56 12.81 -2.43 -9.42
N ASP A 57 14.01 -2.90 -9.75
CA ASP A 57 14.40 -4.32 -9.70
C ASP A 57 14.88 -4.78 -8.33
N SER A 58 14.89 -3.90 -7.33
CA SER A 58 15.18 -4.28 -5.95
C SER A 58 14.00 -5.03 -5.32
N TYR A 59 14.24 -5.81 -4.28
CA TYR A 59 13.18 -6.46 -3.50
C TYR A 59 12.04 -5.49 -3.12
N ILE A 60 12.39 -4.32 -2.57
CA ILE A 60 11.40 -3.29 -2.19
C ILE A 60 10.68 -2.75 -3.44
N GLY A 61 11.39 -2.56 -4.55
CA GLY A 61 10.82 -2.15 -5.84
C GLY A 61 9.85 -3.18 -6.42
N THR A 62 10.17 -4.47 -6.34
CA THR A 62 9.31 -5.58 -6.77
C THR A 62 8.06 -5.68 -5.90
N VAL A 63 8.20 -5.67 -4.57
CA VAL A 63 7.06 -5.66 -3.63
C VAL A 63 6.14 -4.47 -3.93
N THR A 64 6.72 -3.28 -4.11
CA THR A 64 6.00 -2.05 -4.46
C THR A 64 5.21 -2.22 -5.76
N SER A 65 5.83 -2.79 -6.79
CA SER A 65 5.21 -2.99 -8.09
C SER A 65 4.01 -3.93 -8.00
N ILE A 66 4.15 -5.09 -7.34
CA ILE A 66 3.06 -6.06 -7.19
C ILE A 66 1.91 -5.43 -6.39
N MET A 67 2.21 -4.79 -5.24
CA MET A 67 1.19 -4.14 -4.40
C MET A 67 0.38 -3.08 -5.14
N MET A 68 1.04 -2.28 -5.99
CA MET A 68 0.39 -1.22 -6.74
C MET A 68 -0.50 -1.75 -7.87
N SER A 69 -0.20 -2.94 -8.40
CA SER A 69 -0.95 -3.54 -9.51
C SER A 69 -2.01 -4.55 -9.09
N CYS A 70 -1.95 -5.11 -7.87
CA CYS A 70 -2.85 -6.20 -7.46
C CYS A 70 -4.13 -5.74 -6.75
N THR A 71 -4.20 -4.49 -6.28
CA THR A 71 -5.34 -3.98 -5.51
C THR A 71 -5.76 -2.59 -5.93
N GLU A 72 -7.06 -2.32 -5.80
CA GLU A 72 -7.62 -0.99 -5.99
C GLU A 72 -7.67 -0.16 -4.70
N THR A 73 -7.96 1.12 -4.87
CA THR A 73 -8.03 2.08 -3.77
C THR A 73 -9.38 2.01 -3.04
N ILE A 74 -9.37 1.63 -1.75
CA ILE A 74 -10.59 1.30 -0.97
C ILE A 74 -11.57 2.48 -0.95
N PHE A 75 -11.13 3.66 -0.51
CA PHE A 75 -12.04 4.78 -0.33
C PHE A 75 -12.51 5.39 -1.66
N TYR A 76 -11.66 5.36 -2.68
CA TYR A 76 -12.02 5.83 -4.02
C TYR A 76 -13.03 4.89 -4.70
N THR A 77 -12.83 3.57 -4.63
CA THR A 77 -13.82 2.61 -5.16
C THR A 77 -15.15 2.71 -4.42
N MET A 78 -15.13 2.83 -3.09
CA MET A 78 -16.35 3.00 -2.29
C MET A 78 -17.06 4.34 -2.50
N SER A 79 -16.36 5.41 -2.91
CA SER A 79 -16.98 6.72 -3.13
C SER A 79 -17.40 6.93 -4.59
N VAL A 80 -16.53 6.62 -5.54
CA VAL A 80 -16.76 6.91 -6.97
C VAL A 80 -17.44 5.74 -7.67
N TYR A 81 -16.92 4.52 -7.52
CA TYR A 81 -17.46 3.38 -8.27
C TYR A 81 -18.82 2.96 -7.74
N PHE A 82 -18.98 2.94 -6.42
CA PHE A 82 -20.26 2.61 -5.79
C PHE A 82 -21.34 3.64 -6.09
N LEU A 83 -20.97 4.93 -6.17
CA LEU A 83 -21.89 5.99 -6.60
C LEU A 83 -22.34 5.75 -8.05
N ALA A 84 -21.40 5.51 -8.97
CA ALA A 84 -21.70 5.24 -10.37
C ALA A 84 -22.55 3.98 -10.57
N ALA A 85 -22.25 2.91 -9.83
CA ALA A 85 -22.96 1.63 -9.87
C ALA A 85 -24.21 1.58 -8.96
N LYS A 86 -24.55 2.68 -8.29
CA LYS A 86 -25.69 2.80 -7.36
C LYS A 86 -25.72 1.73 -6.26
N VAL A 87 -24.56 1.37 -5.73
CA VAL A 87 -24.43 0.40 -4.64
C VAL A 87 -24.88 1.03 -3.32
N THR A 88 -25.89 0.43 -2.69
CA THR A 88 -26.48 0.93 -1.43
C THR A 88 -26.11 0.09 -0.20
N LYS A 89 -25.61 -1.14 -0.39
CA LYS A 89 -25.27 -2.08 0.68
C LYS A 89 -23.76 -2.13 0.91
N THR A 90 -23.26 -1.30 1.83
CA THR A 90 -21.80 -1.15 2.09
C THR A 90 -21.33 -1.74 3.41
N ARG A 91 -22.23 -2.33 4.20
CA ARG A 91 -21.99 -2.79 5.59
C ARG A 91 -20.72 -3.64 5.76
N TYR A 92 -20.42 -4.51 4.79
CA TYR A 92 -19.28 -5.42 4.84
C TYR A 92 -18.13 -5.02 3.91
N THR A 93 -18.33 -4.01 3.06
CA THR A 93 -17.38 -3.64 2.02
C THR A 93 -16.04 -3.21 2.61
N LEU A 94 -16.04 -2.31 3.60
CA LEU A 94 -14.79 -1.81 4.17
C LEU A 94 -13.97 -2.93 4.83
N LYS A 95 -14.62 -3.80 5.61
CA LYS A 95 -13.94 -4.93 6.26
C LYS A 95 -13.39 -5.91 5.22
N GLY A 96 -14.20 -6.26 4.22
CA GLY A 96 -13.76 -7.14 3.13
C GLY A 96 -12.61 -6.55 2.32
N ALA A 97 -12.67 -5.26 2.01
CA ALA A 97 -11.62 -4.55 1.30
C ALA A 97 -10.31 -4.50 2.10
N LEU A 98 -10.37 -4.22 3.41
CA LEU A 98 -9.18 -4.25 4.27
C LEU A 98 -8.52 -5.63 4.33
N ILE A 99 -9.31 -6.70 4.44
CA ILE A 99 -8.80 -8.08 4.43
C ILE A 99 -8.18 -8.41 3.07
N ALA A 100 -8.84 -8.05 1.97
CA ALA A 100 -8.33 -8.26 0.62
C ALA A 100 -7.02 -7.49 0.37
N THR A 101 -6.94 -6.24 0.84
CA THR A 101 -5.70 -5.44 0.77
C THR A 101 -4.59 -6.07 1.60
N LEU A 102 -4.87 -6.55 2.81
CA LEU A 102 -3.89 -7.23 3.64
C LEU A 102 -3.38 -8.53 2.97
N ALA A 103 -4.29 -9.32 2.39
CA ALA A 103 -3.93 -10.53 1.65
C ALA A 103 -3.07 -10.20 0.41
N GLY A 104 -3.41 -9.14 -0.32
CA GLY A 104 -2.62 -8.65 -1.45
C GLY A 104 -1.22 -8.21 -1.03
N ILE A 105 -1.10 -7.47 0.07
CA ILE A 105 0.21 -7.08 0.64
C ILE A 105 1.04 -8.30 1.02
N ALA A 106 0.44 -9.27 1.72
CA ALA A 106 1.13 -10.50 2.11
C ALA A 106 1.60 -11.30 0.88
N ALA A 107 0.74 -11.44 -0.13
CA ALA A 107 1.09 -12.11 -1.37
C ALA A 107 2.24 -11.39 -2.10
N SER A 108 2.24 -10.05 -2.15
CA SER A 108 3.32 -9.27 -2.75
C SER A 108 4.68 -9.50 -2.08
N VAL A 109 4.72 -9.55 -0.74
CA VAL A 109 5.94 -9.84 0.02
C VAL A 109 6.46 -11.24 -0.29
N ILE A 110 5.56 -12.24 -0.27
CA ILE A 110 5.92 -13.64 -0.52
C ILE A 110 6.45 -13.80 -1.95
N LEU A 111 5.71 -13.30 -2.95
CA LEU A 111 6.06 -13.44 -4.36
C LEU A 111 7.36 -12.71 -4.70
N ALA A 112 7.56 -11.51 -4.19
CA ALA A 112 8.80 -10.77 -4.41
C ALA A 112 10.02 -11.45 -3.75
N GLY A 113 9.82 -12.23 -2.69
CA GLY A 113 10.90 -13.00 -2.04
C GLY A 113 11.23 -14.33 -2.73
N LEU A 114 10.47 -14.74 -3.74
CA LEU A 114 10.74 -15.95 -4.53
C LEU A 114 11.67 -15.70 -5.72
N PHE A 115 11.88 -14.44 -6.09
CA PHE A 115 12.72 -14.00 -7.20
C PHE A 115 13.97 -13.30 -6.67
#